data_AF-A0A370KUQ5-F1
#
_entry.id   AF-A0A370KUQ5-F1
#
_cell.length_a   1.000
_cell.length_b   1.000
_cell.length_c   1.000
_cell.angle_alpha   90.00
_cell.angle_beta   90.00
_cell.angle_gamma   90.00
#
_symmetry.space_group_name_H-M   'P 1'
#
loop_
_entity.id
_entity.type
_entity.pdbx_description
1 polymer ?
#
loop_
_entity_poly.entity_id
_entity_poly.type
_entity_poly.pdbx_seq_one_letter_code
_entity_poly.pdbx_strand_id
1 'polypeptide(L)' 'MKASEYRAAVAVTGLGAAGVEKLFGVDQMTSRRWASGEAEVPRAVGLCLLLMASANVSVTQAEILADDTDIGLAKIA' A
#
# COMPACT_ATOMS: atom_id res chain seq x y z
N MET A 1 6.71 -5.10 -10.18
CA MET A 1 5.63 -4.18 -10.59
C MET A 1 6.27 -3.01 -11.32
N LYS A 2 5.74 -2.63 -12.49
CA LYS A 2 6.22 -1.49 -13.29
C LYS A 2 5.69 -0.17 -12.72
N ALA A 3 6.33 0.95 -13.08
CA ALA A 3 5.92 2.29 -12.63
C ALA A 3 4.47 2.63 -13.00
N SER A 4 4.00 2.23 -14.19
CA SER A 4 2.60 2.44 -14.61
C SER A 4 1.60 1.63 -13.76
N GLU A 5 1.94 0.38 -13.44
CA GLU A 5 1.13 -0.48 -12.59
C GLU A 5 1.07 0.05 -11.16
N TYR A 6 2.19 0.57 -10.65
CA TYR A 6 2.26 1.22 -9.35
C TYR A 6 1.33 2.43 -9.28
N ARG A 7 1.42 3.35 -10.26
CA ARG A 7 0.53 4.53 -10.30
C ARG A 7 -0.95 4.13 -10.36
N ALA A 8 -1.28 3.11 -11.16
CA ALA A 8 -2.65 2.61 -11.26
C ALA A 8 -3.14 2.00 -9.94
N ALA A 9 -2.31 1.17 -9.29
CA ALA A 9 -2.68 0.53 -8.03
C ALA A 9 -2.83 1.55 -6.89
N VAL A 10 -1.95 2.56 -6.82
CA VAL A 10 -2.06 3.68 -5.86
C VAL A 10 -3.38 4.43 -6.07
N ALA A 11 -3.76 4.73 -7.32
CA ALA A 11 -5.02 5.40 -7.61
C ALA A 11 -6.25 4.55 -7.22
N VAL A 12 -6.24 3.25 -7.56
CA VAL A 12 -7.35 2.32 -7.28
C VAL A 12 -7.55 2.09 -5.77
N THR A 13 -6.46 2.03 -5.01
CA THR A 13 -6.50 1.84 -3.55
C THR A 13 -6.85 3.11 -2.77
N GLY A 14 -7.05 4.24 -3.46
CA GLY A 14 -7.32 5.54 -2.85
C GLY A 14 -6.11 6.14 -2.13
N LEU A 15 -4.91 5.63 -2.41
CA LEU A 15 -3.68 6.12 -1.79
C LEU A 15 -3.25 7.45 -2.43
N GLY A 16 -3.04 8.46 -1.59
CA GLY A 16 -2.27 9.65 -1.93
C GLY A 16 -0.79 9.48 -1.56
N ALA A 17 0.06 10.45 -1.93
CA ALA A 17 1.49 10.43 -1.61
C ALA A 17 1.77 10.25 -0.09
N ALA A 18 1.01 10.97 0.75
CA ALA A 18 1.11 10.85 2.20
C ALA A 18 0.64 9.48 2.73
N GLY A 19 -0.35 8.87 2.07
CA GLY A 19 -0.85 7.53 2.43
C GLY A 19 0.19 6.45 2.15
N VAL A 20 0.89 6.55 1.01
CA VAL A 20 1.99 5.63 0.68
C VAL A 20 3.13 5.76 1.69
N GLU A 21 3.48 6.99 2.05
CA GLU A 21 4.53 7.26 3.04
C GLU A 21 4.21 6.63 4.40
N LYS A 22 2.98 6.82 4.90
CA LYS A 22 2.53 6.22 6.15
C LYS A 22 2.46 4.70 6.09
N LEU A 23 1.86 4.14 5.03
CA LEU A 23 1.62 2.69 4.90
C LEU A 23 2.92 1.90 4.77
N PHE A 24 3.89 2.41 4.00
CA PHE A 24 5.12 1.70 3.70
C PHE A 24 6.35 2.23 4.45
N GLY A 25 6.20 3.30 5.25
CA GLY A 25 7.30 3.89 6.02
C GLY A 25 8.41 4.47 5.15
N VAL A 26 8.06 5.07 4.00
CA VAL A 26 9.01 5.62 3.02
C VAL A 26 8.77 7.11 2.77
N ASP A 27 9.82 7.85 2.43
CA ASP A 27 9.64 9.26 2.07
C ASP A 27 8.92 9.44 0.71
N GLN A 28 8.39 10.65 0.48
CA GLN A 28 7.72 10.99 -0.77
C GLN A 28 8.63 10.93 -1.99
N MET A 29 9.94 11.15 -1.82
CA MET A 29 10.91 11.09 -2.92
C MET A 29 11.04 9.66 -3.44
N THR A 30 11.10 8.68 -2.53
CA THR A 30 11.16 7.25 -2.81
C THR A 30 9.88 6.80 -3.52
N SER A 31 8.72 7.20 -3.02
CA SER A 31 7.44 6.95 -3.68
C SER A 31 7.37 7.55 -5.09
N ARG A 32 7.93 8.77 -5.29
CA ARG A 32 8.01 9.42 -6.61
C ARG A 32 8.93 8.66 -7.57
N ARG A 33 10.07 8.17 -7.10
CA ARG A 33 11.01 7.38 -7.93
C ARG A 33 10.39 6.07 -8.40
N TRP A 34 9.55 5.44 -7.58
CA TRP A 34 8.75 4.28 -8.00
C TRP A 34 7.72 4.66 -9.06
N ALA A 35 7.06 5.81 -8.90
CA ALA A 35 6.07 6.31 -9.85
C ALA A 35 6.68 6.74 -11.19
N SER A 36 7.93 7.25 -11.22
CA SER A 36 8.63 7.61 -12.46
C SER A 36 9.36 6.43 -13.10
N GLY A 37 9.65 5.39 -12.33
CA GLY A 37 10.45 4.24 -12.74
C GLY A 37 11.96 4.46 -12.61
N GLU A 38 12.39 5.55 -11.97
CA GLU A 38 13.78 5.79 -11.58
C GLU A 38 14.28 4.79 -10.53
N ALA A 39 13.36 4.22 -9.74
CA ALA A 39 13.64 3.12 -8.82
C ALA A 39 12.64 2.00 -8.99
N GLU A 40 13.09 0.75 -8.81
CA GLU A 40 12.21 -0.41 -8.80
C GLU A 40 11.28 -0.37 -7.58
N VAL A 41 10.03 -0.81 -7.79
CA VAL A 41 9.06 -0.99 -6.71
C VAL A 41 9.44 -2.26 -5.94
N PRO A 42 9.71 -2.19 -4.62
CA PRO A 42 10.00 -3.37 -3.82
C PRO A 42 8.87 -4.39 -3.92
N ARG A 43 9.24 -5.69 -3.97
CA ARG A 43 8.26 -6.77 -4.16
C ARG A 43 7.15 -6.75 -3.11
N ALA A 44 7.46 -6.46 -1.85
CA ALA A 44 6.49 -6.38 -0.76
C ALA A 44 5.44 -5.28 -1.03
N VAL A 45 5.88 -4.07 -1.41
CA VAL A 45 5.00 -2.95 -1.77
C VAL A 45 4.07 -3.34 -2.92
N GLY A 46 4.65 -3.95 -3.97
CA GLY A 46 3.87 -4.40 -5.12
C GLY A 46 2.81 -5.46 -4.75
N LEU A 47 3.16 -6.43 -3.92
CA LEU A 47 2.23 -7.45 -3.44
C LEU A 47 1.10 -6.84 -2.61
N CYS A 48 1.40 -5.95 -1.67
CA CYS A 48 0.39 -5.27 -0.85
C CYS A 48 -0.62 -4.51 -1.72
N LEU A 49 -0.14 -3.69 -2.66
CA LEU A 49 -1.00 -2.91 -3.55
C LEU A 49 -1.88 -3.79 -4.44
N LEU A 50 -1.34 -4.89 -4.97
CA LEU A 50 -2.10 -5.84 -5.78
C LEU A 50 -3.17 -6.57 -4.95
N LEU A 51 -2.84 -6.98 -3.73
CA LEU A 51 -3.78 -7.64 -2.83
C LEU A 51 -4.93 -6.70 -2.47
N MET A 52 -4.63 -5.46 -2.07
CA MET A 52 -5.64 -4.44 -1.79
C MET A 52 -6.54 -4.18 -2.99
N ALA A 53 -5.97 -4.02 -4.18
CA ALA A 53 -6.74 -3.83 -5.42
C ALA A 53 -7.60 -5.05 -5.74
N SER A 54 -7.08 -6.27 -5.59
CA SER A 54 -7.81 -7.52 -5.86
C SER A 54 -8.96 -7.77 -4.89
N ALA A 55 -8.81 -7.36 -3.63
CA ALA A 55 -9.82 -7.46 -2.59
C ALA A 55 -10.81 -6.28 -2.62
N ASN A 56 -10.59 -5.29 -3.49
CA ASN A 56 -11.34 -4.03 -3.53
C ASN A 56 -11.35 -3.32 -2.16
N VAL A 57 -10.20 -3.33 -1.48
CA VAL A 57 -10.00 -2.73 -0.15
C VAL A 57 -9.17 -1.46 -0.29
N SER A 58 -9.73 -0.34 0.16
CA SER A 58 -9.01 0.93 0.29
C SER A 58 -8.02 0.91 1.45
N VAL A 59 -7.06 1.84 1.47
CA VAL A 59 -6.12 1.93 2.61
C VAL A 59 -6.83 2.15 3.94
N THR A 60 -7.88 2.99 3.97
CA THR A 60 -8.66 3.23 5.19
C THR A 60 -9.31 1.95 5.70
N GLN A 61 -9.89 1.14 4.81
CA GLN A 61 -10.46 -0.14 5.19
C GLN A 61 -9.38 -1.13 5.66
N ALA A 62 -8.20 -1.13 5.03
CA ALA A 62 -7.09 -1.98 5.46
C ALA A 62 -6.58 -1.60 6.86
N GLU A 63 -6.50 -0.30 7.17
CA GLU A 63 -6.13 0.19 8.51
C GLU A 63 -7.18 -0.24 9.56
N ILE A 64 -8.48 -0.06 9.28
CA ILE A 64 -9.55 -0.50 10.18
C ILE A 64 -9.47 -2.02 10.42
N LEU A 65 -9.27 -2.80 9.35
CA LEU A 65 -9.12 -4.26 9.47
C LEU A 65 -7.92 -4.65 10.31
N ALA A 66 -6.78 -3.95 10.18
CA ALA A 66 -5.60 -4.23 10.99
C ALA A 66 -5.85 -3.94 12.47
N ASP A 67 -6.46 -2.79 12.78
CA ASP A 67 -6.79 -2.37 14.14
C ASP A 67 -7.81 -3.33 14.80
N ASP A 68 -8.82 -3.79 14.05
CA ASP A 68 -9.80 -4.78 14.53
C ASP A 68 -9.19 -6.20 14.64
N THR A 69 -8.26 -6.55 13.75
CA THR A 69 -7.56 -7.84 13.76
C THR A 69 -6.61 -7.95 14.95
N ASP A 70 -5.98 -6.86 15.39
CA ASP A 70 -5.17 -6.86 16.61
C ASP A 70 -5.99 -7.27 17.85
N ILE A 71 -7.26 -6.85 17.94
CA ILE A 71 -8.18 -7.29 18.99
C ILE A 71 -8.55 -8.77 18.83
N GLY A 72 -8.67 -9.24 17.58
CA GLY A 72 -8.97 -10.63 17.24
C GLY A 72 -7.84 -11.61 17.56
N LEU A 73 -6.61 -11.29 17.14
CA LEU A 73 -5.40 -12.11 17.35
C LEU A 73 -4.96 -12.12 18.82
N ALA A 74 -5.12 -11.01 19.54
CA ALA A 74 -4.85 -10.96 20.98
C ALA A 74 -5.78 -11.87 21.80
N LYS A 75 -6.94 -12.29 21.28
CA LYS A 75 -7.83 -13.27 21.94
C LYS A 75 -7.44 -14.72 21.69
N ILE A 76 -6.52 -14.98 20.77
CA ILE A 76 -6.09 -16.34 20.37
C ILE A 76 -4.67 -16.66 20.90
N ALA A 77 -4.01 -15.69 21.53
CA ALA A 77 -2.72 -15.83 22.22
C ALA A 77 -2.91 -15.98 23.73
#